data_AF-A0A562IJM4-F1
#
_entry.id   AF-A0A562IJM4-F1
#
_cell.length_a   1.000
_cell.length_b   1.000
_cell.length_c   1.000
_cell.angle_alpha   90.00
_cell.angle_beta   90.00
_cell.angle_gamma   90.00
#
_symmetry.space_group_name_H-M   'P 1'
#
loop_
_entity.id
_entity.type
_entity.pdbx_description
1 polymer ?
#
loop_
_entity_poly.entity_id
_entity_poly.type
_entity_poly.pdbx_seq_one_letter_code
_entity_poly.pdbx_strand_id
1 'polypeptide(L)' 'MSALTTPPHVRMANDISRQFRHRPQEEAVTAVADHIRRFWPPRLRAALLAHIDQGGDGLDPIAVAAAARLPEAA' A
#
# COMPACT_ATOMS: atom_id res chain seq x y z
N MET A 1 25.72 8.62 8.72
CA MET A 1 24.65 8.79 7.72
C MET A 1 24.24 7.40 7.25
N SER A 2 23.16 6.84 7.79
CA SER A 2 22.60 5.58 7.29
C SER A 2 21.43 5.91 6.38
N ALA A 3 21.42 5.29 5.20
CA ALA A 3 20.62 5.65 4.03
C ALA A 3 19.14 5.89 4.33
N LEU A 4 18.58 6.92 3.67
CA LEU A 4 17.16 7.21 3.54
C LEU A 4 16.44 6.11 2.75
N THR A 5 16.48 4.85 3.21
CA THR A 5 15.85 3.75 2.48
C THR A 5 14.36 3.74 2.79
N THR A 6 13.54 3.99 1.77
CA THR A 6 12.09 3.84 1.86
C THR A 6 11.76 2.43 2.35
N PRO A 7 10.87 2.26 3.34
CA PRO A 7 10.47 0.94 3.82
C PRO A 7 9.98 0.05 2.66
N PRO A 8 10.29 -1.27 2.66
CA PRO A 8 9.93 -2.14 1.54
C PRO A 8 8.43 -2.14 1.22
N HIS A 9 7.55 -2.11 2.24
CA HIS A 9 6.10 -2.05 2.04
C HIS A 9 5.67 -0.73 1.37
N VAL A 10 6.27 0.41 1.72
CA VAL A 10 5.97 1.69 1.06
C VAL A 10 6.40 1.65 -0.40
N ARG A 11 7.63 1.18 -0.68
CA ARG A 11 8.13 1.07 -2.05
C ARG A 11 7.23 0.16 -2.90
N MET A 12 6.94 -1.03 -2.40
CA MET A 12 6.13 -2.03 -3.11
C MET A 12 4.69 -1.55 -3.31
N ALA A 13 4.05 -0.94 -2.31
CA ALA A 13 2.70 -0.40 -2.46
C ALA A 13 2.66 0.66 -3.58
N ASN A 14 3.66 1.53 -3.63
CA ASN A 14 3.76 2.56 -4.66
C ASN A 14 4.05 1.98 -6.05
N ASP A 15 4.86 0.92 -6.15
CA ASP A 15 5.11 0.22 -7.42
C ASP A 15 3.81 -0.37 -7.98
N ILE A 16 3.01 -1.02 -7.13
CA ILE A 16 1.72 -1.57 -7.52
C ILE A 16 0.78 -0.43 -7.93
N SER A 17 0.65 0.64 -7.13
CA SER A 17 -0.19 1.79 -7.47
C SER A 17 0.19 2.41 -8.81
N ARG A 18 1.49 2.55 -9.12
CA ARG A 18 1.98 3.05 -10.42
C ARG A 18 1.46 2.21 -11.59
N GLN A 19 1.40 0.89 -11.46
CA GLN A 19 0.88 0.03 -12.52
C GLN A 19 -0.59 0.29 -12.82
N PHE A 20 -1.40 0.65 -11.82
CA PHE A 20 -2.84 0.86 -11.99
C PHE A 20 -3.25 2.32 -12.26
N ARG A 21 -2.32 3.28 -12.29
CA ARG A 21 -2.59 4.71 -12.52
C ARG A 21 -3.28 5.04 -13.85
N HIS A 22 -3.24 4.15 -14.84
CA HIS A 22 -3.93 4.32 -16.11
C HIS A 22 -5.43 4.04 -16.04
N ARG A 23 -5.92 3.49 -14.92
CA ARG A 23 -7.34 3.16 -14.71
C ARG A 23 -8.05 4.28 -13.96
N PRO A 24 -9.40 4.33 -14.01
CA PRO A 24 -10.18 5.18 -13.12
C PRO A 24 -9.78 4.96 -11.66
N GLN A 25 -9.76 6.04 -10.87
CA GLN A 25 -9.21 6.01 -9.52
C GLN A 25 -9.84 4.93 -8.63
N GLU A 26 -11.16 4.78 -8.67
CA GLU A 26 -11.87 3.75 -7.90
C GLU A 26 -11.49 2.31 -8.28
N GLU A 27 -11.31 2.06 -9.58
CA GLU A 27 -10.86 0.76 -10.08
C GLU A 27 -9.41 0.50 -9.69
N ALA A 28 -8.55 1.52 -9.76
CA ALA A 28 -7.16 1.42 -9.36
C ALA A 28 -7.03 1.09 -7.86
N VAL A 29 -7.76 1.81 -7.00
CA VAL A 29 -7.77 1.56 -5.55
C VAL A 29 -8.25 0.14 -5.24
N THR A 30 -9.34 -0.30 -5.87
CA THR A 30 -9.88 -1.66 -5.69
C THR A 30 -8.88 -2.73 -6.15
N ALA A 31 -8.27 -2.56 -7.32
CA ALA A 31 -7.29 -3.50 -7.84
C ALA A 31 -6.03 -3.59 -6.98
N VAL A 32 -5.53 -2.46 -6.46
CA VAL A 32 -4.36 -2.41 -5.56
C VAL A 32 -4.69 -3.08 -4.23
N ALA A 33 -5.86 -2.82 -3.65
CA ALA A 33 -6.28 -3.46 -2.39
C ALA A 33 -6.37 -4.98 -2.55
N ASP A 34 -6.98 -5.45 -3.63
CA ASP A 34 -7.06 -6.87 -3.94
C ASP A 34 -5.69 -7.51 -4.17
N HIS A 35 -4.78 -6.81 -4.86
CA HIS A 35 -3.42 -7.29 -5.07
C HIS A 35 -2.68 -7.44 -3.73
N ILE A 36 -2.71 -6.42 -2.87
CA ILE A 36 -2.08 -6.47 -1.56
C ILE A 36 -2.68 -7.60 -0.73
N ARG A 37 -4.01 -7.73 -0.69
CA ARG A 37 -4.70 -8.79 0.07
C ARG A 37 -4.31 -10.20 -0.38
N ARG A 38 -4.20 -10.43 -1.69
CA ARG A 38 -3.94 -11.76 -2.27
C ARG A 38 -2.47 -12.17 -2.20
N PHE A 39 -1.56 -11.23 -2.43
CA PHE A 39 -0.15 -11.56 -2.64
C PHE A 39 0.75 -11.20 -1.45
N TRP A 40 0.32 -10.32 -0.55
CA TRP A 40 1.17 -9.93 0.57
C TRP A 40 0.97 -10.84 1.79
N PRO A 41 2.07 -11.28 2.42
CA PRO A 41 1.98 -12.00 3.67
C PRO A 41 1.37 -11.11 4.77
N PRO A 42 0.67 -11.68 5.78
CA PRO A 42 0.00 -10.92 6.83
C PRO A 42 0.89 -9.87 7.51
N ARG A 43 2.16 -10.23 7.80
CA ARG A 43 3.14 -9.31 8.41
C ARG A 43 3.41 -8.05 7.58
N LEU A 44 3.41 -8.16 6.25
CA LEU A 44 3.67 -7.01 5.37
C LEU A 44 2.42 -6.11 5.27
N ARG A 45 1.23 -6.70 5.31
CA ARG A 45 -0.04 -5.94 5.41
C ARG A 45 -0.12 -5.18 6.73
N ALA A 46 0.21 -5.83 7.84
CA ALA A 46 0.28 -5.18 9.15
C ALA A 46 1.30 -4.03 9.17
N ALA A 47 2.48 -4.21 8.56
CA ALA A 47 3.47 -3.14 8.45
C ALA A 47 2.96 -1.93 7.63
N LEU A 48 2.23 -2.17 6.54
CA LEU A 48 1.61 -1.11 5.74
C LEU A 48 0.54 -0.34 6.53
N LEU A 49 -0.34 -1.06 7.24
CA LEU A 49 -1.37 -0.44 8.08
C LEU A 49 -0.73 0.39 9.19
N ALA A 50 0.25 -0.16 9.91
CA ALA A 50 0.98 0.57 10.95
C ALA A 50 1.72 1.81 10.42
N HIS A 51 2.19 1.80 9.17
CA HIS A 51 2.81 2.97 8.53
C HIS A 51 1.77 4.05 8.21
N ILE A 52 0.56 3.65 7.83
CA ILE A 52 -0.57 4.58 7.62
C ILE A 52 -1.02 5.22 8.93
N ASP A 53 -1.09 4.43 10.01
CA ASP A 53 -1.41 4.96 11.35
C ASP A 53 -0.38 6.00 11.84
N GLN A 54 0.86 5.93 11.33
CA GLN A 54 1.93 6.90 11.60
C GLN A 54 1.92 8.12 10.66
N GLY A 55 0.93 8.24 9.77
CA GLY A 55 0.77 9.36 8.84
C GLY A 55 0.94 8.99 7.37
N GLY A 56 1.41 7.77 7.07
CA GLY A 56 1.45 7.26 5.70
C GLY A 56 2.54 7.90 4.81
N ASP A 57 3.58 8.47 5.42
CA ASP A 57 4.60 9.24 4.70
C ASP A 57 5.21 8.47 3.52
N GLY A 58 5.22 9.11 2.35
CA GLY A 58 5.79 8.55 1.14
C GLY A 58 4.92 7.49 0.44
N LEU A 59 3.69 7.22 0.90
CA LEU A 59 2.74 6.39 0.17
C LEU A 59 2.03 7.17 -0.94
N ASP A 60 1.76 6.48 -2.04
CA ASP A 60 0.89 6.95 -3.12
C ASP A 60 -0.56 7.08 -2.60
N PRO A 61 -1.33 8.12 -3.00
CA PRO A 61 -2.73 8.25 -2.58
C PRO A 61 -3.61 7.03 -2.90
N ILE A 62 -3.34 6.32 -4.00
CA ILE A 62 -4.02 5.07 -4.34
C ILE A 62 -3.66 3.97 -3.33
N ALA A 63 -2.41 3.91 -2.88
CA ALA A 63 -1.98 2.93 -1.88
C ALA A 63 -2.63 3.18 -0.52
N VAL A 64 -2.72 4.45 -0.10
CA VAL A 64 -3.41 4.84 1.15
C VAL A 64 -4.89 4.46 1.08
N ALA A 65 -5.58 4.82 -0.01
CA ALA A 65 -6.99 4.49 -0.20
C ALA A 65 -7.22 2.96 -0.31
N ALA A 66 -6.27 2.22 -0.90
CA ALA A 66 -6.36 0.78 -1.04
C ALA A 66 -6.18 0.07 0.31
N ALA A 67 -5.26 0.54 1.15
CA ALA A 67 -5.05 -0.01 2.47
C ALA A 67 -6.26 0.16 3.39
N ALA A 68 -7.01 1.26 3.25
CA ALA A 68 -8.29 1.46 3.95
C ALA A 68 -9.38 0.44 3.57
N ARG A 69 -9.20 -0.31 2.46
CA ARG A 69 -10.10 -1.40 2.01
C ARG A 69 -9.61 -2.78 2.41
N LEU A 70 -8.45 -2.89 3.06
CA LEU A 70 -7.97 -4.17 3.56
C LEU A 70 -8.79 -4.59 4.78
N PRO A 71 -9.12 -5.88 4.93
CA PRO A 71 -9.70 -6.37 6.17
C PRO A 71 -8.72 -6.14 7.32
N GLU A 72 -9.27 -5.88 8.51
CA GLU A 72 -8.49 -5.75 9.74
C GLU A 72 -7.54 -6.96 9.85
N ALA A 73 -6.27 -6.70 10.14
CA ALA A 73 -5.24 -7.73 10.13
C ALA A 73 -5.52 -8.75 11.24
N ALA A 74 -6.14 -9.87 10.88
CA ALA A 74 -6.30 -11.05 11.74
C ALA A 74 -4.95 -11.72 12.03
#